data_AF-A0A9D2DXG0-F1
#
_entry.id   AF-A0A9D2DXG0-F1
#
_cell.length_a   1.000
_cell.length_b   1.000
_cell.length_c   1.000
_cell.angle_alpha   90.00
_cell.angle_beta   90.00
_cell.angle_gamma   90.00
#
_symmetry.space_group_name_H-M   'P 1'
#
loop_
_entity.id
_entity.type
_entity.pdbx_description
1 polymer ?
#
loop_
_entity_poly.entity_id
_entity_poly.type
_entity_poly.pdbx_seq_one_letter_code
_entity_poly.pdbx_strand_id
1 'polypeptide(L)' 'MIRPVSDLRNNFADISRTVHETQQPVFLTRNGFGDMVVLSMECYDELRLDSEIYLKLAETERNESEQKRYT' A
#
# COMPACT_ATOMS: atom_id res chain seq x y z
N MET A 1 -9.30 8.05 -3.35
CA MET A 1 -10.60 8.55 -2.84
C MET A 1 -10.51 8.75 -1.33
N ILE A 2 -11.07 9.83 -0.75
CA ILE A 2 -11.06 10.07 0.69
C ILE A 2 -12.50 10.05 1.22
N ARG A 3 -12.75 9.31 2.31
CA ARG A 3 -14.07 9.22 2.98
C ARG A 3 -13.93 9.33 4.50
N PRO A 4 -14.98 9.70 5.25
CA PRO A 4 -14.93 9.62 6.71
C PRO A 4 -15.03 8.16 7.18
N VAL A 5 -14.44 7.81 8.32
CA VAL A 5 -14.53 6.45 8.91
C VAL A 5 -15.98 6.01 9.18
N SER A 6 -16.90 6.96 9.40
CA SER A 6 -18.32 6.68 9.58
C SER A 6 -18.98 6.05 8.35
N ASP A 7 -18.43 6.28 7.14
CA ASP A 7 -18.97 5.71 5.90
C ASP A 7 -18.88 4.19 5.88
N LEU A 8 -17.95 3.58 6.62
CA LEU A 8 -17.82 2.13 6.68
C LEU A 8 -19.12 1.45 7.12
N ARG A 9 -19.92 2.08 7.97
CA ARG A 9 -21.16 1.47 8.48
C ARG A 9 -22.19 1.25 7.38
N ASN A 10 -22.35 2.23 6.49
CA ASN A 10 -23.46 2.26 5.54
C ASN A 10 -23.00 1.99 4.10
N ASN A 11 -21.74 2.31 3.78
CA ASN A 11 -21.20 2.30 2.42
C ASN A 11 -20.13 1.21 2.24
N PHE A 12 -20.05 0.22 3.13
CA PHE A 12 -19.05 -0.86 3.05
C PHE A 12 -19.06 -1.55 1.69
N ALA A 13 -20.24 -1.93 1.16
CA ALA A 13 -20.34 -2.65 -0.11
C ALA A 13 -19.80 -1.83 -1.29
N ASP A 14 -20.03 -0.51 -1.29
CA ASP A 14 -19.53 0.42 -2.30
C ASP A 14 -18.02 0.62 -2.18
N ILE A 15 -17.51 0.77 -0.95
CA ILE A 15 -16.07 0.87 -0.67
C ILE A 15 -15.37 -0.43 -1.10
N SER A 16 -15.91 -1.59 -0.73
CA SER A 16 -15.41 -2.90 -1.10
C SER A 16 -15.38 -3.08 -2.62
N ARG A 17 -16.47 -2.74 -3.31
CA ARG A 17 -16.50 -2.76 -4.78
C ARG A 17 -15.45 -1.86 -5.39
N THR A 18 -15.34 -0.62 -4.90
CA THR A 18 -14.38 0.37 -5.41
C THR A 18 -12.95 -0.15 -5.33
N VAL A 19 -12.51 -0.70 -4.19
CA VAL A 19 -11.12 -1.17 -4.04
C VAL A 19 -10.81 -2.39 -4.91
N HIS A 20 -11.79 -3.23 -5.23
CA HIS A 20 -11.60 -4.38 -6.13
C HIS A 20 -11.64 -3.97 -7.61
N GLU A 21 -12.57 -3.10 -8.01
CA GLU A 21 -12.72 -2.71 -9.42
C GLU A 21 -11.64 -1.73 -9.88
N THR A 22 -11.27 -0.79 -9.02
CA THR A 22 -10.28 0.24 -9.38
C THR A 22 -8.85 -0.18 -9.08
N GLN A 23 -8.66 -1.19 -8.22
CA GLN A 23 -7.36 -1.57 -7.67
C GLN A 23 -6.62 -0.38 -7.02
N GLN A 24 -7.38 0.61 -6.52
CA GLN A 24 -6.85 1.81 -5.86
C GLN A 24 -7.29 1.87 -4.39
N PRO A 25 -6.45 2.43 -3.50
CA PRO A 25 -6.79 2.56 -2.09
C PRO A 25 -7.88 3.61 -1.84
N VAL A 26 -8.71 3.33 -0.84
CA VAL A 26 -9.62 4.31 -0.22
C VAL A 26 -9.04 4.75 1.11
N PHE A 27 -8.86 6.06 1.27
CA PHE A 27 -8.35 6.66 2.49
C PHE A 27 -9.52 7.07 3.38
N LEU A 28 -9.48 6.65 4.65
CA LEU A 28 -10.48 6.98 5.64
C LEU A 28 -9.94 8.03 6.61
N THR A 29 -10.80 8.98 6.95
CA THR A 29 -10.49 10.09 7.83
C THR A 29 -11.37 10.10 9.07
N ARG A 30 -10.80 10.52 10.20
CA ARG A 30 -11.51 10.75 11.44
C ARG A 30 -11.22 12.18 11.89
N ASN A 31 -12.29 12.98 12.06
CA ASN A 31 -12.18 14.40 12.43
C ASN A 31 -11.25 15.21 11.51
N GLY A 32 -11.22 14.90 10.21
CA GLY A 32 -10.38 15.58 9.22
C GLY A 32 -8.93 15.08 9.12
N PHE A 33 -8.52 14.15 9.99
CA PHE A 33 -7.19 13.54 9.96
C PHE A 33 -7.24 12.16 9.32
N GLY A 34 -6.18 11.79 8.61
CA GLY A 34 -6.02 10.43 8.10
C GLY A 34 -6.00 9.42 9.24
N ASP A 35 -6.75 8.33 9.09
CA ASP A 35 -6.94 7.31 10.13
C ASP A 35 -6.59 5.92 9.59
N MET A 36 -7.12 5.55 8.42
CA MET A 36 -6.98 4.20 7.86
C MET A 36 -6.94 4.21 6.33
N VAL A 37 -6.38 3.17 5.72
CA VAL A 37 -6.46 2.88 4.29
C VAL A 37 -7.13 1.53 4.09
N VAL A 38 -8.07 1.46 3.15
CA VAL A 38 -8.73 0.22 2.72
C VAL A 38 -8.27 -0.11 1.31
N LEU A 39 -7.86 -1.36 1.10
CA LEU A 39 -7.40 -1.90 -0.17
C LEU A 39 -7.84 -3.38 -0.26
N SER A 40 -7.95 -3.92 -1.47
CA SER A 40 -8.14 -5.36 -1.65
C SER A 40 -6.88 -6.11 -1.18
N MET A 41 -7.05 -7.39 -0.79
CA MET A 41 -5.90 -8.21 -0.37
C MET A 41 -4.91 -8.41 -1.50
N GLU A 42 -5.39 -8.66 -2.73
CA GLU A 42 -4.54 -8.83 -3.92
C GLU A 42 -3.62 -7.64 -4.13
N CYS A 43 -4.17 -6.41 -4.16
CA CYS A 43 -3.35 -5.22 -4.35
C CYS A 43 -2.42 -4.93 -3.16
N TYR A 44 -2.80 -5.33 -1.93
CA TYR A 44 -1.92 -5.23 -0.78
C TYR A 44 -0.73 -6.19 -0.88
N ASP A 45 -0.97 -7.43 -1.31
CA ASP A 45 0.09 -8.42 -1.49
C ASP A 45 1.04 -8.02 -2.61
N GLU A 46 0.52 -7.52 -3.73
CA GLU A 46 1.34 -6.97 -4.82
C GLU A 46 2.24 -5.81 -4.34
N LEU A 47 1.66 -4.83 -3.64
CA LEU A 47 2.42 -3.70 -3.08
C LEU A 47 3.52 -4.16 -2.12
N ARG A 48 3.22 -5.18 -1.31
CA ARG A 48 4.20 -5.77 -0.38
C ARG A 48 5.33 -6.46 -1.14
N LEU A 49 5.01 -7.27 -2.14
CA LEU A 49 5.99 -7.98 -2.97
C LEU A 49 6.90 -7.00 -3.69
N ASP A 50 6.35 -5.95 -4.30
CA ASP A 50 7.13 -4.90 -4.94
C ASP A 50 8.11 -4.27 -3.94
N SER A 51 7.63 -3.91 -2.75
CA SER A 51 8.49 -3.36 -1.69
C SER A 51 9.61 -4.32 -1.30
N GLU A 52 9.35 -5.63 -1.19
CA GLU A 52 10.38 -6.62 -0.87
C GLU A 52 11.42 -6.74 -1.99
N ILE A 53 11.00 -6.69 -3.25
CA ILE A 53 11.90 -6.70 -4.41
C ILE A 53 12.81 -5.47 -4.40
N TYR A 54 12.25 -4.27 -4.21
CA TYR A 54 13.03 -3.04 -4.13
C TYR A 54 14.10 -3.08 -3.04
N LEU A 55 13.76 -3.60 -1.85
CA LEU A 55 14.72 -3.72 -0.76
C LEU A 55 15.87 -4.68 -1.11
N LYS A 56 15.56 -5.85 -1.68
CA LYS A 56 16.58 -6.84 -2.10
C LYS A 56 17.50 -6.31 -3.20
N LEU A 57 16.96 -5.53 -4.14
CA LEU A 57 17.75 -4.88 -5.17
C LEU A 57 18.72 -3.85 -4.55
N ALA A 58 18.21 -3.00 -3.65
CA ALA A 58 19.03 -2.00 -2.97
C ALA A 58 20.13 -2.62 -2.08
N GLU A 59 19.85 -3.75 -1.44
CA GLU A 59 20.86 -4.52 -0.70
C GLU A 59 21.95 -5.08 -1.63
N THR A 60 21.54 -5.65 -2.77
CA THR A 60 22.48 -6.19 -3.76
C THR A 60 23.41 -5.11 -4.31
N GLU A 61 22.85 -3.96 -4.69
CA GLU A 61 23.63 -2.81 -5.18
C GLU A 61 24.65 -2.30 -4.14
N ARG A 62 24.24 -2.22 -2.87
CA ARG A 62 25.15 -1.85 -1.77
C ARG A 62 26.27 -2.87 -1.62
N ASN A 63 25.95 -4.15 -1.56
CA ASN A 63 26.93 -5.22 -1.40
C ASN A 63 27.93 -5.26 -2.56
N GLU A 64 27.46 -5.09 -3.81
CA GLU A 64 28.35 -4.98 -4.97
C GLU A 64 29.26 -3.76 -4.90
N SER A 65 28.74 -2.62 -4.45
CA SER A 65 29.53 -1.40 -4.29
C SER A 65 30.61 -1.54 -3.21
N GLU A 66 30.30 -2.24 -2.12
CA GLU A 66 31.25 -2.54 -1.05
C GLU A 66 32.30 -3.55 -1.52
N GLN A 67 31.90 -4.63 -2.19
CA GLN A 67 32.84 -5.61 -2.70
C GLN A 67 33.83 -5.01 -3.72
N LYS A 68 33.37 -4.12 -4.59
CA LYS A 68 34.25 -3.35 -5.51
C LYS A 68 35.19 -2.37 -4.80
N ARG A 69 34.92 -1.97 -3.55
CA ARG A 69 35.85 -1.14 -2.75
C ARG A 69 36.96 -1.97 -2.11
N TYR A 70 36.72 -3.25 -1.87
CA TYR A 70 37.68 -4.17 -1.26
C TYR A 70 38.47 -5.02 -2.25
N THR A 71 38.19 -4.90 -3.55
CA THR A 71 38.90 -5.59 -4.65
C THR A 71 39.58 -4.56 -5.53
#